data_AF-A0A419R576-F1
#
_entry.id   AF-A0A419R576-F1
#
_cell.length_a   1.000
_cell.length_b   1.000
_cell.length_c   1.000
_cell.angle_alpha   90.00
_cell.angle_beta   90.00
_cell.angle_gamma   90.00
#
_symmetry.space_group_name_H-M   'P 1'
#
loop_
_entity.id
_entity.type
_entity.pdbx_description
1 polymer ?
#
loop_
_entity_poly.entity_id
_entity_poly.type
_entity_poly.pdbx_seq_one_letter_code
_entity_poly.pdbx_strand_id
1 'polypeptide(L)'
;MGRLQSLTNLARTGLSRLASTVAKPGRKFGYIGWVGHANLGDEAMADAAAHLLGQRPEILSTPRVEQVLAAVRLGGKARHRRAFVGGGTLINGGYIDLVERCLDAGVAMATLGTGVGSPGFSAGETAFDPRWTAALNRFDRVGVRGPRSLAKLHDNGVARAEVIGDLALALTPDAPLASPDARTILFNTSPGQTAQDVANLAAFDHAAGQLLGELVADGWKVMPLAFHADDHPPIAAVLAAAGMSGAPIYQPRNFAGYAALARHAGVSLSVRLHGSVLASMCGVANLLVEYRGKCRDFAESVGTESSLVALDGFSADAMRAQFAALLADPAGRGRELHAACLHYRAGLERYVADLT
;
A
#
# COMPACT_ATOMS: atom_id res chain seq x y z
N MET A 1 -55.37 -49.80 21.32
CA MET A 1 -54.51 -49.57 22.51
C MET A 1 -53.10 -50.06 22.20
N GLY A 2 -52.10 -49.19 22.34
CA GLY A 2 -50.69 -49.55 22.51
C GLY A 2 -49.86 -49.81 21.25
N ARG A 3 -49.26 -48.76 20.65
CA ARG A 3 -47.93 -48.73 19.97
C ARG A 3 -47.69 -47.43 19.17
N LEU A 4 -47.78 -46.26 19.80
CA LEU A 4 -47.40 -45.00 19.14
C LEU A 4 -46.82 -43.91 20.06
N GLN A 5 -46.44 -44.24 21.31
CA GLN A 5 -45.89 -43.27 22.27
C GLN A 5 -44.40 -43.43 22.61
N SER A 6 -43.65 -44.28 21.90
CA SER A 6 -42.25 -44.58 22.28
C SER A 6 -41.17 -43.88 21.46
N LEU A 7 -41.50 -43.08 20.44
CA LEU A 7 -40.49 -42.44 19.57
C LEU A 7 -40.32 -40.93 19.81
N THR A 8 -41.20 -40.30 20.58
CA THR A 8 -41.13 -38.85 20.88
C THR A 8 -40.28 -38.50 22.09
N ASN A 9 -39.85 -39.47 22.91
CA ASN A 9 -39.06 -39.21 24.11
C ASN A 9 -37.54 -39.51 23.98
N LEU A 10 -37.08 -40.15 22.90
CA LEU A 10 -35.63 -40.30 22.63
C LEU A 10 -35.03 -39.14 21.81
N ALA A 11 -35.86 -38.31 21.18
CA ALA A 11 -35.39 -37.16 20.39
C ALA A 11 -35.12 -35.90 21.23
N ARG A 12 -35.38 -35.92 22.54
CA ARG A 12 -35.33 -34.71 23.39
C ARG A 12 -34.20 -34.67 24.43
N THR A 13 -33.40 -35.72 24.55
CA THR A 13 -32.35 -35.80 25.59
C THR A 13 -30.93 -36.10 25.07
N GLY A 14 -30.76 -36.37 23.76
CA GLY A 14 -29.45 -36.66 23.16
C GLY A 14 -28.80 -35.54 22.32
N LEU A 15 -29.58 -34.55 21.86
CA LEU A 15 -29.09 -33.50 20.95
C LEU A 15 -28.81 -32.15 21.63
N SER A 16 -29.13 -32.00 22.91
CA SER A 16 -28.90 -30.75 23.66
C SER A 16 -27.55 -30.71 24.40
N ARG A 17 -26.76 -31.79 24.41
CA ARG A 17 -25.46 -31.87 25.11
C ARG A 17 -24.22 -31.94 24.20
N LEU A 18 -24.39 -31.88 22.88
CA LEU A 18 -23.30 -31.62 21.92
C LEU A 18 -23.30 -30.17 21.42
N ALA A 19 -24.18 -29.32 21.95
CA ALA A 19 -24.28 -27.90 21.65
C ALA A 19 -23.63 -27.00 22.71
N SER A 20 -22.68 -27.52 23.49
CA SER A 20 -21.84 -26.72 24.38
C SER A 20 -20.40 -26.73 23.90
N THR A 21 -19.88 -25.52 23.68
CA THR A 21 -18.46 -25.14 23.60
C THR A 21 -17.65 -25.52 22.36
N VAL A 22 -18.19 -25.26 21.17
CA VAL A 22 -17.35 -24.59 20.16
C VAL A 22 -17.73 -23.12 20.27
N ALA A 23 -16.89 -22.31 20.91
CA ALA A 23 -17.05 -20.86 20.86
C ALA A 23 -17.25 -20.49 19.39
N LYS A 24 -18.39 -19.84 19.05
CA LYS A 24 -18.56 -19.27 17.71
C LYS A 24 -17.31 -18.41 17.49
N PRO A 25 -16.45 -18.72 16.50
CA PRO A 25 -15.34 -17.85 16.19
C PRO A 25 -15.93 -16.45 15.99
N GLY A 26 -15.34 -15.44 16.64
CA GLY A 26 -15.78 -14.07 16.47
C GLY A 26 -15.89 -13.74 14.97
N ARG A 27 -16.87 -12.93 14.59
CA ARG A 27 -17.01 -12.47 13.19
C ARG A 27 -15.69 -11.81 12.77
N LYS A 28 -15.15 -12.23 11.62
CA LYS A 28 -13.85 -11.76 11.11
C LYS A 28 -13.98 -10.37 10.48
N PHE A 29 -12.84 -9.75 10.19
CA PHE A 29 -12.78 -8.64 9.24
C PHE A 29 -12.55 -9.17 7.83
N GLY A 30 -13.22 -8.59 6.84
CA GLY A 30 -12.90 -8.79 5.43
C GLY A 30 -11.92 -7.72 4.92
N TYR A 31 -11.12 -8.04 3.91
CA TYR A 31 -10.18 -7.11 3.29
C TYR A 31 -10.20 -7.24 1.76
N ILE A 32 -10.38 -6.12 1.08
CA ILE A 32 -10.27 -6.00 -0.37
C ILE A 32 -8.94 -5.33 -0.67
N GLY A 33 -8.05 -5.99 -1.40
CA GLY A 33 -6.76 -5.43 -1.80
C GLY A 33 -5.99 -6.36 -2.73
N TRP A 34 -4.87 -5.87 -3.26
CA TRP A 34 -4.05 -6.59 -4.23
C TRP A 34 -2.97 -7.47 -3.54
N VAL A 35 -3.42 -8.40 -2.69
CA VAL A 35 -2.56 -9.25 -1.85
C VAL A 35 -2.26 -10.58 -2.54
N GLY A 36 -1.07 -11.15 -2.32
CA GLY A 36 -0.68 -12.45 -2.87
C GLY A 36 0.01 -12.37 -4.24
N HIS A 37 0.33 -11.16 -4.69
CA HIS A 37 1.03 -10.91 -5.96
C HIS A 37 2.53 -10.64 -5.78
N ALA A 38 3.05 -10.82 -4.56
CA ALA A 38 4.45 -10.61 -4.23
C ALA A 38 4.93 -9.18 -4.56
N ASN A 39 4.02 -8.20 -4.49
CA ASN A 39 4.35 -6.78 -4.52
C ASN A 39 4.58 -6.29 -3.10
N LEU A 40 5.82 -5.93 -2.77
CA LEU A 40 6.21 -5.54 -1.41
C LEU A 40 5.33 -4.43 -0.81
N GLY A 41 4.87 -3.48 -1.62
CA GLY A 41 4.00 -2.41 -1.14
C GLY A 41 2.64 -2.92 -0.69
N ASP A 42 1.99 -3.72 -1.52
CA ASP A 42 0.67 -4.29 -1.21
C ASP A 42 0.72 -5.32 -0.09
N GLU A 43 1.79 -6.13 -0.01
CA GLU A 43 2.00 -7.05 1.11
C GLU A 43 2.23 -6.28 2.43
N ALA A 44 3.00 -5.19 2.41
CA ALA A 44 3.20 -4.34 3.59
C ALA A 44 1.89 -3.69 4.05
N MET A 45 1.01 -3.28 3.13
CA MET A 45 -0.31 -2.75 3.48
C MET A 45 -1.24 -3.83 4.07
N ALA A 46 -1.14 -5.08 3.63
CA ALA A 46 -1.86 -6.20 4.23
C ALA A 46 -1.38 -6.49 5.66
N ASP A 47 -0.06 -6.47 5.89
CA ASP A 47 0.54 -6.60 7.22
C ASP A 47 0.13 -5.41 8.12
N ALA A 48 0.09 -4.20 7.59
CA ALA A 48 -0.40 -3.00 8.27
C ALA A 48 -1.87 -3.12 8.69
N ALA A 49 -2.73 -3.61 7.80
CA ALA A 49 -4.13 -3.89 8.14
C ALA A 49 -4.25 -4.92 9.28
N ALA A 50 -3.45 -5.98 9.23
CA ALA A 50 -3.43 -7.00 10.27
C ALA A 50 -2.95 -6.44 11.63
N HIS A 51 -1.95 -5.54 11.59
CA HIS A 51 -1.44 -4.83 12.77
C HIS A 51 -2.54 -3.95 13.41
N LEU A 52 -3.18 -3.09 12.63
CA LEU A 52 -4.23 -2.18 13.13
C LEU A 52 -5.46 -2.93 13.66
N LEU A 53 -5.85 -4.04 13.02
CA LEU A 53 -7.05 -4.80 13.38
C LEU A 53 -6.81 -5.82 14.50
N GLY A 54 -5.56 -6.01 14.94
CA GLY A 54 -5.18 -7.03 15.94
C GLY A 54 -5.38 -8.48 15.48
N GLN A 55 -5.69 -8.70 14.20
CA GLN A 55 -5.89 -10.01 13.58
C GLN A 55 -5.68 -9.91 12.08
N ARG A 56 -5.26 -11.01 11.43
CA ARG A 56 -5.22 -11.05 9.96
C ARG A 56 -6.65 -11.03 9.39
N PRO A 57 -7.03 -10.00 8.60
CA PRO A 57 -8.33 -10.00 7.96
C PRO A 57 -8.40 -11.08 6.88
N GLU A 58 -9.61 -11.54 6.59
CA GLU A 58 -9.86 -12.48 5.52
C GLU A 58 -9.88 -11.75 4.17
N ILE A 59 -9.02 -12.19 3.24
CA ILE A 59 -8.98 -11.61 1.90
C ILE A 59 -10.26 -11.98 1.17
N LEU A 60 -11.03 -10.98 0.79
CA LEU A 60 -12.25 -11.15 0.02
C LEU A 60 -11.89 -11.46 -1.42
N SER A 61 -12.59 -12.44 -1.98
CA SER A 61 -12.29 -13.00 -3.30
C SER A 61 -12.98 -12.20 -4.41
N THR A 62 -13.37 -12.87 -5.50
CA THR A 62 -14.10 -12.24 -6.60
C THR A 62 -15.57 -12.00 -6.25
N PRO A 63 -16.26 -11.05 -6.94
CA PRO A 63 -17.69 -10.79 -6.72
C PRO A 63 -18.56 -12.05 -6.77
N ARG A 64 -18.24 -13.00 -7.66
CA ARG A 64 -18.97 -14.26 -7.82
C ARG A 64 -18.77 -15.19 -6.62
N VAL A 65 -17.55 -15.30 -6.12
CA VAL A 65 -17.25 -16.14 -4.95
C VAL A 65 -17.98 -15.60 -3.72
N GLU A 66 -17.89 -14.30 -3.47
CA GLU A 66 -18.56 -13.68 -2.32
C GLU A 66 -20.10 -13.78 -2.41
N GLN A 67 -20.67 -13.69 -3.62
CA GLN A 67 -22.10 -13.91 -3.83
C GLN A 67 -22.53 -15.34 -3.44
N VAL A 68 -21.77 -16.35 -3.85
CA VAL A 68 -22.05 -17.76 -3.49
C VAL A 68 -21.91 -17.97 -1.99
N LEU A 69 -20.82 -17.47 -1.38
CA LEU A 69 -20.58 -17.60 0.06
C LEU A 69 -21.70 -16.92 0.88
N ALA A 70 -22.17 -15.75 0.46
CA ALA A 70 -23.28 -15.06 1.11
C ALA A 70 -24.58 -15.87 1.03
N ALA A 71 -24.89 -16.47 -0.13
CA ALA A 71 -26.11 -17.27 -0.32
C ALA A 71 -26.18 -18.50 0.60
N VAL A 72 -25.03 -19.13 0.90
CA VAL A 72 -24.94 -20.27 1.82
C VAL A 72 -24.61 -19.87 3.26
N ARG A 73 -24.68 -18.59 3.61
CA ARG A 73 -24.35 -18.03 4.95
C ARG A 73 -22.92 -18.31 5.42
N LEU A 74 -22.00 -18.54 4.48
CA LEU A 74 -20.56 -18.68 4.72
C LEU A 74 -19.78 -17.41 4.37
N GLY A 75 -20.47 -16.31 4.02
CA GLY A 75 -19.90 -15.00 3.68
C GLY A 75 -20.79 -13.86 4.17
N GLY A 76 -20.57 -12.66 3.63
CA GLY A 76 -21.40 -11.48 3.94
C GLY A 76 -21.43 -11.14 5.44
N LYS A 77 -22.53 -10.54 5.90
CA LYS A 77 -22.69 -10.13 7.31
C LYS A 77 -22.68 -11.29 8.31
N ALA A 78 -22.97 -12.52 7.87
CA ALA A 78 -22.94 -13.70 8.74
C ALA A 78 -21.52 -14.05 9.18
N ARG A 79 -20.53 -13.78 8.32
CA ARG A 79 -19.11 -14.07 8.56
C ARG A 79 -18.30 -12.86 8.97
N HIS A 80 -18.53 -11.73 8.30
CA HIS A 80 -17.71 -10.54 8.47
C HIS A 80 -18.44 -9.52 9.34
N ARG A 81 -17.78 -9.00 10.39
CA ARG A 81 -18.30 -7.86 11.17
C ARG A 81 -18.31 -6.61 10.31
N ARG A 82 -17.23 -6.43 9.57
CA ARG A 82 -16.94 -5.32 8.67
C ARG A 82 -15.95 -5.79 7.62
N ALA A 83 -15.95 -5.18 6.45
CA ALA A 83 -14.88 -5.33 5.48
C ALA A 83 -14.26 -3.98 5.13
N PHE A 84 -12.99 -4.02 4.77
CA PHE A 84 -12.20 -2.83 4.46
C PHE A 84 -11.76 -2.86 3.01
N VAL A 85 -11.93 -1.74 2.32
CA VAL A 85 -11.15 -1.45 1.10
C VAL A 85 -9.77 -1.00 1.56
N GLY A 86 -8.76 -1.83 1.31
CA GLY A 86 -7.39 -1.62 1.77
C GLY A 86 -6.66 -0.45 1.12
N GLY A 87 -5.36 -0.37 1.39
CA GLY A 87 -4.48 0.63 0.79
C GLY A 87 -4.22 0.38 -0.70
N GLY A 88 -3.37 1.20 -1.32
CA GLY A 88 -3.14 1.20 -2.76
C GLY A 88 -4.14 2.10 -3.48
N THR A 89 -4.33 1.95 -4.78
CA THR A 89 -5.32 2.76 -5.54
C THR A 89 -6.55 1.93 -5.85
N LEU A 90 -7.35 1.56 -4.85
CA LEU A 90 -8.45 0.58 -5.02
C LEU A 90 -9.79 1.23 -5.40
N ILE A 91 -9.96 2.54 -5.19
CA ILE A 91 -11.12 3.28 -5.71
C ILE A 91 -10.88 3.53 -7.20
N ASN A 92 -11.19 2.50 -7.99
CA ASN A 92 -10.98 2.41 -9.42
C ASN A 92 -12.04 1.48 -10.07
N GLY A 93 -12.01 1.31 -11.39
CA GLY A 93 -13.01 0.49 -12.10
C GLY A 93 -12.98 -1.03 -11.81
N GLY A 94 -11.92 -1.55 -11.19
CA GLY A 94 -11.71 -2.99 -10.98
C GLY A 94 -12.30 -3.58 -9.69
N TYR A 95 -12.60 -2.75 -8.68
CA TYR A 95 -13.04 -3.23 -7.36
C TYR A 95 -14.48 -2.90 -6.98
N ILE A 96 -15.14 -2.02 -7.74
CA ILE A 96 -16.50 -1.54 -7.42
C ILE A 96 -17.53 -2.67 -7.34
N ASP A 97 -17.48 -3.64 -8.26
CA ASP A 97 -18.41 -4.75 -8.27
C ASP A 97 -18.32 -5.58 -6.98
N LEU A 98 -17.10 -5.81 -6.48
CA LEU A 98 -16.89 -6.55 -5.23
C LEU A 98 -17.42 -5.76 -4.02
N VAL A 99 -17.22 -4.44 -4.02
CA VAL A 99 -17.73 -3.55 -2.99
C VAL A 99 -19.26 -3.55 -2.96
N GLU A 100 -19.91 -3.41 -4.12
CA GLU A 100 -21.37 -3.47 -4.23
C GLU A 100 -21.90 -4.82 -3.73
N ARG A 101 -21.24 -5.94 -4.07
CA ARG A 101 -21.60 -7.27 -3.53
C ARG A 101 -21.51 -7.34 -2.01
N CYS A 102 -20.47 -6.79 -1.41
CA CYS A 102 -20.33 -6.79 0.05
C CYS A 102 -21.44 -5.96 0.72
N LEU A 103 -21.73 -4.79 0.17
CA LEU A 103 -22.80 -3.91 0.64
C LEU A 103 -24.18 -4.58 0.51
N ASP A 104 -24.47 -5.24 -0.62
CA ASP A 104 -25.73 -5.97 -0.85
C ASP A 104 -25.88 -7.18 0.09
N ALA A 105 -24.77 -7.80 0.48
CA ALA A 105 -24.73 -8.84 1.50
C ALA A 105 -24.85 -8.28 2.94
N GLY A 106 -25.05 -6.97 3.10
CA GLY A 106 -25.23 -6.26 4.36
C GLY A 106 -23.95 -6.16 5.20
N VAL A 107 -22.77 -6.26 4.59
CA VAL A 107 -21.49 -6.07 5.26
C VAL A 107 -21.27 -4.57 5.50
N ALA A 108 -20.96 -4.19 6.74
CA ALA A 108 -20.50 -2.85 7.04
C ALA A 108 -19.14 -2.61 6.37
N MET A 109 -18.95 -1.44 5.76
CA MET A 109 -17.75 -1.15 4.95
C MET A 109 -17.03 0.11 5.44
N ALA A 110 -15.71 0.12 5.33
CA ALA A 110 -14.86 1.30 5.50
C ALA A 110 -13.64 1.22 4.55
N THR A 111 -12.88 2.30 4.41
CA THR A 111 -11.60 2.28 3.67
C THR A 111 -10.41 2.47 4.62
N LEU A 112 -9.23 1.98 4.22
CA LEU A 112 -7.99 2.12 4.96
C LEU A 112 -6.91 2.75 4.07
N GLY A 113 -6.86 4.08 4.04
CA GLY A 113 -5.77 4.81 3.39
C GLY A 113 -5.67 4.56 1.89
N THR A 114 -6.81 4.34 1.23
CA THR A 114 -6.84 4.03 -0.21
C THR A 114 -6.74 5.31 -1.04
N GLY A 115 -6.16 5.21 -2.23
CA GLY A 115 -6.16 6.28 -3.21
C GLY A 115 -7.21 6.11 -4.30
N VAL A 116 -7.48 7.21 -5.00
CA VAL A 116 -8.54 7.31 -6.01
C VAL A 116 -7.94 7.46 -7.41
N GLY A 117 -8.49 6.73 -8.38
CA GLY A 117 -8.10 6.84 -9.79
C GLY A 117 -7.38 5.59 -10.31
N SER A 118 -6.44 5.78 -11.22
CA SER A 118 -5.90 4.66 -11.99
C SER A 118 -4.73 3.94 -11.26
N PRO A 119 -4.69 2.60 -11.20
CA PRO A 119 -3.69 1.85 -10.43
C PRO A 119 -2.32 1.63 -11.11
N GLY A 120 -2.22 1.69 -12.46
CA GLY A 120 -1.04 1.30 -13.26
C GLY A 120 0.16 2.28 -13.37
N PHE A 121 0.83 2.33 -14.53
CA PHE A 121 1.81 3.35 -15.04
C PHE A 121 1.23 4.04 -16.31
N SER A 122 1.30 5.37 -16.44
CA SER A 122 0.60 6.32 -17.40
C SER A 122 -0.74 6.02 -18.11
N ALA A 123 -1.57 5.07 -17.66
CA ALA A 123 -3.01 5.11 -17.95
C ALA A 123 -3.53 6.51 -17.59
N GLY A 124 -4.05 7.23 -18.58
CA GLY A 124 -4.70 8.53 -18.38
C GLY A 124 -5.75 8.41 -17.27
N GLU A 125 -6.08 9.52 -16.62
CA GLU A 125 -7.07 9.51 -15.54
C GLU A 125 -8.35 8.83 -16.05
N THR A 126 -8.61 7.63 -15.53
CA THR A 126 -9.88 6.96 -15.78
C THR A 126 -10.96 7.82 -15.13
N ALA A 127 -12.02 8.11 -15.88
CA ALA A 127 -13.19 8.78 -15.36
C ALA A 127 -13.64 8.09 -14.05
N PHE A 128 -14.01 8.89 -13.07
CA PHE A 128 -14.50 8.37 -11.80
C PHE A 128 -15.81 7.63 -12.04
N ASP A 129 -15.88 6.34 -11.68
CA ASP A 129 -17.12 5.57 -11.82
C ASP A 129 -18.13 6.08 -10.79
N PRO A 130 -19.28 6.66 -11.20
CA PRO A 130 -20.25 7.25 -10.27
C PRO A 130 -20.85 6.25 -9.27
N ARG A 131 -20.74 4.94 -9.52
CA ARG A 131 -21.11 3.91 -8.55
C ARG A 131 -20.28 3.98 -7.27
N TRP A 132 -19.02 4.44 -7.35
CA TRP A 132 -18.23 4.69 -6.15
C TRP A 132 -18.83 5.76 -5.27
N THR A 133 -19.41 6.83 -5.82
CA THR A 133 -20.09 7.86 -5.00
C THR A 133 -21.25 7.25 -4.23
N ALA A 134 -22.09 6.45 -4.89
CA ALA A 134 -23.21 5.78 -4.24
C ALA A 134 -22.75 4.77 -3.18
N ALA A 135 -21.71 3.99 -3.47
CA ALA A 135 -21.15 3.01 -2.55
C ALA A 135 -20.50 3.68 -1.33
N LEU A 136 -19.59 4.64 -1.52
CA LEU A 136 -18.83 5.31 -0.45
C LEU A 136 -19.75 6.10 0.49
N ASN A 137 -20.84 6.68 -0.02
CA ASN A 137 -21.82 7.34 0.84
C ASN A 137 -22.57 6.37 1.78
N ARG A 138 -22.54 5.06 1.50
CA ARG A 138 -23.05 3.99 2.38
C ARG A 138 -22.00 3.45 3.35
N PHE A 139 -20.73 3.83 3.23
CA PHE A 139 -19.68 3.36 4.12
C PHE A 139 -19.83 4.01 5.50
N ASP A 140 -19.36 3.32 6.54
CA ASP A 140 -19.35 3.86 7.90
C ASP A 140 -18.35 5.01 8.01
N ARG A 141 -17.17 4.86 7.37
CA ARG A 141 -16.16 5.90 7.21
C ARG A 141 -15.38 5.71 5.91
N VAL A 142 -14.85 6.82 5.38
CA VAL A 142 -14.00 6.84 4.18
C VAL A 142 -12.70 7.57 4.50
N GLY A 143 -11.64 6.82 4.79
CA GLY A 143 -10.28 7.33 4.93
C GLY A 143 -9.47 7.12 3.65
N VAL A 144 -8.84 8.18 3.15
CA VAL A 144 -7.99 8.16 1.94
C VAL A 144 -6.53 8.44 2.27
N ARG A 145 -5.63 8.10 1.33
CA ARG A 145 -4.18 8.21 1.56
C ARG A 145 -3.70 9.65 1.73
N GLY A 146 -4.31 10.60 1.02
CA GLY A 146 -3.76 11.95 0.85
C GLY A 146 -4.76 12.97 0.31
N PRO A 147 -4.36 14.25 0.25
CA PRO A 147 -5.24 15.38 -0.07
C PRO A 147 -5.79 15.35 -1.50
N ARG A 148 -5.06 14.82 -2.48
CA ARG A 148 -5.53 14.73 -3.87
C ARG A 148 -6.62 13.68 -4.02
N SER A 149 -6.44 12.54 -3.36
CA SER A 149 -7.50 11.53 -3.28
C SER A 149 -8.76 12.09 -2.61
N LEU A 150 -8.59 12.90 -1.55
CA LEU A 150 -9.71 13.55 -0.87
C LEU A 150 -10.45 14.54 -1.78
N ALA A 151 -9.72 15.43 -2.43
CA ALA A 151 -10.29 16.40 -3.37
C ALA A 151 -11.09 15.70 -4.47
N LYS A 152 -10.53 14.65 -5.07
CA LYS A 152 -11.21 13.86 -6.10
C LYS A 152 -12.51 13.22 -5.59
N LEU A 153 -12.57 12.75 -4.35
CA LEU A 153 -13.81 12.25 -3.76
C LEU A 153 -14.85 13.35 -3.55
N HIS A 154 -14.43 14.52 -3.06
CA HIS A 154 -15.32 15.67 -2.85
C HIS A 154 -15.90 16.18 -4.16
N ASP A 155 -15.06 16.33 -5.20
CA ASP A 155 -15.48 16.75 -6.54
C ASP A 155 -16.51 15.79 -7.17
N ASN A 156 -16.55 14.54 -6.71
CA ASN A 156 -17.48 13.51 -7.15
C ASN A 156 -18.63 13.25 -6.15
N GLY A 157 -18.84 14.11 -5.16
CA GLY A 157 -20.02 14.08 -4.28
C GLY A 157 -19.94 13.11 -3.10
N VAL A 158 -18.74 12.67 -2.70
CA VAL A 158 -18.53 11.93 -1.45
C VAL A 158 -18.22 12.94 -0.35
N ALA A 159 -19.21 13.25 0.49
CA ALA A 159 -19.08 14.34 1.47
C ALA A 159 -18.33 13.96 2.75
N ARG A 160 -18.27 12.66 3.08
CA ARG A 160 -17.74 12.16 4.36
C ARG A 160 -16.45 11.38 4.14
N ALA A 161 -15.41 12.07 3.69
CA ALA A 161 -14.07 11.53 3.54
C ALA A 161 -13.03 12.34 4.33
N GLU A 162 -11.95 11.68 4.75
CA GLU A 162 -10.86 12.32 5.48
C GLU A 162 -9.51 11.73 5.06
N VAL A 163 -8.43 12.51 5.18
CA VAL A 163 -7.07 12.00 4.95
C VAL A 163 -6.60 11.26 6.19
N ILE A 164 -6.26 9.98 6.04
CA ILE A 164 -5.72 9.14 7.13
C ILE A 164 -4.29 8.69 6.88
N GLY A 165 -3.72 8.97 5.71
CA GLY A 165 -2.38 8.53 5.31
C GLY A 165 -2.40 7.22 4.54
N ASP A 166 -1.27 6.90 3.90
CA ASP A 166 -1.06 5.60 3.27
C ASP A 166 -1.07 4.48 4.33
N LEU A 167 -1.76 3.37 4.06
CA LEU A 167 -1.95 2.30 5.03
C LEU A 167 -0.62 1.70 5.53
N ALA A 168 0.42 1.66 4.69
CA ALA A 168 1.72 1.13 5.09
C ALA A 168 2.33 1.88 6.29
N LEU A 169 1.97 3.16 6.48
CA LEU A 169 2.46 4.00 7.57
C LEU A 169 2.08 3.47 8.96
N ALA A 170 1.08 2.59 9.06
CA ALA A 170 0.76 1.90 10.32
C ALA A 170 1.95 1.08 10.87
N LEU A 171 2.89 0.67 10.00
CA LEU A 171 4.08 -0.09 10.39
C LEU A 171 5.29 0.79 10.71
N THR A 172 5.14 2.13 10.76
CA THR A 172 6.24 3.05 11.07
C THR A 172 6.84 2.68 12.43
N PRO A 173 8.17 2.46 12.55
CA PRO A 173 8.83 2.22 13.83
C PRO A 173 8.76 3.44 14.76
N ASP A 174 8.93 3.25 16.07
CA ASP A 174 8.91 4.36 17.04
C ASP A 174 10.09 5.33 16.87
N ALA A 175 11.21 4.83 16.36
CA ALA A 175 12.41 5.61 16.12
C ALA A 175 12.96 5.34 14.71
N PRO A 176 13.60 6.34 14.07
CA PRO A 176 14.26 6.15 12.78
C PRO A 176 15.23 4.97 12.82
N LEU A 177 15.21 4.17 11.76
CA LEU A 177 16.10 3.02 11.59
C LEU A 177 17.30 3.33 10.71
N ALA A 178 17.21 4.35 9.86
CA ALA A 178 18.22 4.76 8.90
C ALA A 178 19.57 5.08 9.56
N SER A 179 20.64 4.93 8.77
CA SER A 179 21.98 5.38 9.12
C SER A 179 22.31 6.60 8.25
N PRO A 180 21.99 7.83 8.67
CA PRO A 180 22.08 9.02 7.80
C PRO A 180 23.51 9.31 7.32
N ASP A 181 24.53 8.90 8.09
CA ASP A 181 25.95 9.05 7.71
C ASP A 181 26.44 7.89 6.80
N ALA A 182 25.61 6.89 6.54
CA ALA A 182 25.99 5.77 5.70
C ALA A 182 26.07 6.23 4.24
N ARG A 183 27.22 5.94 3.61
CA ARG A 183 27.42 6.12 2.17
C ARG A 183 26.82 4.96 1.40
N THR A 184 25.52 4.76 1.57
CA THR A 184 24.75 3.70 0.93
C THR A 184 23.42 4.24 0.45
N ILE A 185 23.11 4.00 -0.82
CA ILE A 185 21.85 4.38 -1.47
C ILE A 185 20.96 3.16 -1.69
N LEU A 186 19.71 3.24 -1.27
CA LEU A 186 18.66 2.31 -1.73
C LEU A 186 18.17 2.77 -3.10
N PHE A 187 18.27 1.91 -4.10
CA PHE A 187 17.86 2.23 -5.46
C PHE A 187 16.73 1.33 -5.94
N ASN A 188 15.70 1.92 -6.54
CA ASN A 188 14.65 1.18 -7.25
C ASN A 188 14.27 1.89 -8.56
N THR A 189 14.18 1.11 -9.64
CA THR A 189 13.42 1.46 -10.84
C THR A 189 12.38 0.36 -11.13
N SER A 190 11.54 0.53 -12.14
CA SER A 190 10.46 -0.40 -12.48
C SER A 190 10.21 -0.42 -13.99
N PRO A 191 9.60 -1.47 -14.54
CA PRO A 191 9.26 -1.48 -15.96
C PRO A 191 8.15 -0.46 -16.26
N GLY A 192 8.24 0.20 -17.42
CA GLY A 192 7.13 0.97 -17.97
C GLY A 192 5.96 0.05 -18.36
N GLN A 193 4.72 0.51 -18.22
CA GLN A 193 3.52 -0.27 -18.61
C GLN A 193 3.01 0.09 -20.01
N THR A 194 3.40 1.25 -20.53
CA THR A 194 3.10 1.72 -21.89
C THR A 194 4.38 2.08 -22.63
N ALA A 195 4.33 2.23 -23.95
CA ALA A 195 5.48 2.67 -24.73
C ALA A 195 5.98 4.06 -24.29
N GLN A 196 5.06 4.96 -23.91
CA GLN A 196 5.40 6.28 -23.38
C GLN A 196 6.12 6.17 -22.02
N ASP A 197 5.69 5.25 -21.15
CA ASP A 197 6.36 5.01 -19.87
C ASP A 197 7.78 4.54 -20.06
N VAL A 198 7.98 3.57 -20.96
CA VAL A 198 9.31 3.05 -21.28
C VAL A 198 10.20 4.17 -21.81
N ALA A 199 9.68 5.03 -22.70
CA ALA A 199 10.43 6.18 -23.20
C ALA A 199 10.78 7.19 -22.10
N ASN A 200 9.83 7.54 -21.24
CA ASN A 200 10.05 8.49 -20.13
C ASN A 200 11.04 7.94 -19.10
N LEU A 201 10.93 6.65 -18.77
CA LEU A 201 11.83 5.98 -17.83
C LEU A 201 13.23 5.79 -18.41
N ALA A 202 13.39 5.59 -19.72
CA ALA A 202 14.71 5.39 -20.32
C ALA A 202 15.67 6.57 -20.06
N ALA A 203 15.17 7.81 -20.14
CA ALA A 203 15.98 8.99 -19.83
C ALA A 203 16.37 9.05 -18.35
N PHE A 204 15.43 8.74 -17.46
CA PHE A 204 15.68 8.64 -16.03
C PHE A 204 16.69 7.52 -15.70
N ASP A 205 16.47 6.30 -16.21
CA ASP A 205 17.30 5.14 -15.96
C ASP A 205 18.74 5.36 -16.44
N HIS A 206 18.92 6.04 -17.58
CA HIS A 206 20.24 6.44 -18.06
C HIS A 206 20.93 7.41 -17.09
N ALA A 207 20.24 8.48 -16.68
CA ALA A 207 20.78 9.46 -15.76
C ALA A 207 21.06 8.86 -14.36
N ALA A 208 20.19 7.97 -13.90
CA ALA A 208 20.37 7.21 -12.66
C ALA A 208 21.60 6.31 -12.75
N GLY A 209 21.81 5.61 -13.86
CA GLY A 209 23.01 4.79 -14.09
C GLY A 209 24.30 5.61 -13.99
N GLN A 210 24.33 6.79 -14.59
CA GLN A 210 25.48 7.70 -14.48
C GLN A 210 25.70 8.17 -13.03
N LEU A 211 24.65 8.64 -12.36
CA LEU A 211 24.71 9.07 -10.96
C LEU A 211 25.21 7.95 -10.04
N LEU A 212 24.69 6.73 -10.20
CA LEU A 212 25.11 5.58 -9.39
C LEU A 212 26.57 5.21 -9.66
N GLY A 213 27.02 5.26 -10.92
CA GLY A 213 28.42 5.01 -11.28
C GLY A 213 29.37 6.02 -10.64
N GLU A 214 29.00 7.31 -10.64
CA GLU A 214 29.76 8.37 -9.96
C GLU A 214 29.81 8.15 -8.45
N LEU A 215 28.67 7.82 -7.82
CA LEU A 215 28.63 7.54 -6.38
C LEU A 215 29.53 6.35 -6.02
N VAL A 216 29.52 5.28 -6.81
CA VAL A 216 30.39 4.11 -6.61
C VAL A 216 31.86 4.49 -6.74
N ALA A 217 32.23 5.30 -7.75
CA ALA A 217 33.58 5.81 -7.91
C ALA A 217 34.03 6.64 -6.69
N ASP A 218 33.09 7.36 -6.06
CA ASP A 218 33.32 8.11 -4.83
C ASP A 218 33.32 7.24 -3.55
N GLY A 219 33.09 5.93 -3.65
CA GLY A 219 33.11 4.99 -2.52
C GLY A 219 31.76 4.77 -1.85
N TRP A 220 30.65 5.13 -2.49
CA TRP A 220 29.31 4.74 -2.04
C TRP A 220 29.00 3.28 -2.39
N LYS A 221 28.10 2.68 -1.61
CA LYS A 221 27.47 1.39 -1.93
C LYS A 221 26.09 1.61 -2.51
N VAL A 222 25.73 0.81 -3.51
CA VAL A 222 24.36 0.78 -4.05
C VAL A 222 23.68 -0.50 -3.57
N MET A 223 22.48 -0.36 -3.01
CA MET A 223 21.60 -1.46 -2.63
C MET A 223 20.37 -1.46 -3.53
N PRO A 224 20.37 -2.25 -4.62
CA PRO A 224 19.28 -2.30 -5.57
C PRO A 224 18.11 -3.11 -4.97
N LEU A 225 16.90 -2.55 -5.02
CA LEU A 225 15.70 -3.14 -4.42
C LEU A 225 14.64 -3.40 -5.48
N ALA A 226 14.20 -4.66 -5.60
CA ALA A 226 13.03 -5.05 -6.37
C ALA A 226 11.80 -5.12 -5.44
N PHE A 227 10.72 -4.44 -5.81
CA PHE A 227 9.43 -4.49 -5.11
C PHE A 227 8.51 -5.55 -5.72
N HIS A 228 8.72 -5.87 -6.99
CA HIS A 228 8.08 -6.94 -7.74
C HIS A 228 9.13 -7.67 -8.59
N ALA A 229 8.84 -8.91 -9.02
CA ALA A 229 9.76 -9.68 -9.86
C ALA A 229 10.10 -8.94 -11.17
N ASP A 230 9.14 -8.22 -11.74
CA ASP A 230 9.33 -7.47 -12.98
C ASP A 230 10.27 -6.25 -12.84
N ASP A 231 10.65 -5.87 -11.62
CA ASP A 231 11.62 -4.79 -11.40
C ASP A 231 13.06 -5.26 -11.68
N HIS A 232 13.32 -6.57 -11.70
CA HIS A 232 14.68 -7.11 -11.88
C HIS A 232 15.34 -6.68 -13.18
N PRO A 233 14.72 -6.86 -14.38
CA PRO A 233 15.36 -6.46 -15.64
C PRO A 233 15.75 -4.97 -15.73
N PRO A 234 14.86 -4.00 -15.44
CA PRO A 234 15.25 -2.58 -15.53
C PRO A 234 16.30 -2.20 -14.48
N ILE A 235 16.22 -2.76 -13.25
CA ILE A 235 17.28 -2.55 -12.25
C ILE A 235 18.62 -3.07 -12.76
N ALA A 236 18.66 -4.31 -13.29
CA ALA A 236 19.89 -4.89 -13.82
C ALA A 236 20.50 -4.05 -14.96
N ALA A 237 19.66 -3.48 -15.83
CA ALA A 237 20.11 -2.60 -16.91
C ALA A 237 20.77 -1.31 -16.36
N VAL A 238 20.17 -0.66 -15.36
CA VAL A 238 20.77 0.51 -14.72
C VAL A 238 22.08 0.17 -14.01
N LEU A 239 22.14 -0.97 -13.31
CA LEU A 239 23.36 -1.42 -12.65
C LEU A 239 24.49 -1.72 -13.64
N ALA A 240 24.17 -2.33 -14.78
CA ALA A 240 25.14 -2.55 -15.85
C ALA A 240 25.70 -1.22 -16.38
N ALA A 241 24.84 -0.22 -16.59
CA ALA A 241 25.26 1.11 -17.04
C ALA A 241 26.15 1.83 -16.01
N ALA A 242 25.96 1.53 -14.72
CA ALA A 242 26.76 2.03 -13.61
C ALA A 242 28.05 1.22 -13.34
N GLY A 243 28.39 0.23 -14.19
CA GLY A 243 29.58 -0.61 -14.01
C GLY A 243 29.44 -1.69 -12.92
N MET A 244 28.22 -2.00 -12.50
CA MET A 244 27.89 -2.95 -11.43
C MET A 244 27.16 -4.21 -11.96
N SER A 245 27.50 -4.66 -13.16
CA SER A 245 26.93 -5.87 -13.76
C SER A 245 27.04 -7.07 -12.81
N GLY A 246 25.92 -7.75 -12.55
CA GLY A 246 25.86 -8.92 -11.68
C GLY A 246 25.78 -8.62 -10.17
N ALA A 247 25.70 -7.34 -9.77
CA ALA A 247 25.44 -6.99 -8.37
C ALA A 247 24.08 -7.57 -7.89
N PRO A 248 24.00 -8.03 -6.63
CA PRO A 248 22.77 -8.64 -6.12
C PRO A 248 21.64 -7.63 -6.02
N ILE A 249 20.46 -8.00 -6.54
CA ILE A 249 19.21 -7.25 -6.38
C ILE A 249 18.44 -7.86 -5.20
N TYR A 250 18.20 -7.06 -4.17
CA TYR A 250 17.46 -7.50 -2.99
C TYR A 250 15.95 -7.41 -3.24
N GLN A 251 15.21 -8.44 -2.86
CA GLN A 251 13.75 -8.47 -2.98
C GLN A 251 13.12 -8.83 -1.63
N PRO A 252 13.02 -7.87 -0.69
CA PRO A 252 12.36 -8.11 0.59
C PRO A 252 10.89 -8.48 0.37
N ARG A 253 10.37 -9.37 1.21
CA ARG A 253 9.00 -9.90 1.10
C ARG A 253 7.98 -9.20 1.99
N ASN A 254 8.46 -8.42 2.95
CA ASN A 254 7.65 -7.68 3.91
C ASN A 254 8.44 -6.47 4.43
N PHE A 255 7.78 -5.64 5.24
CA PHE A 255 8.39 -4.45 5.81
C PHE A 255 9.63 -4.75 6.66
N ALA A 256 9.62 -5.81 7.48
CA ALA A 256 10.77 -6.17 8.31
C ALA A 256 12.03 -6.44 7.47
N GLY A 257 11.88 -7.13 6.33
CA GLY A 257 12.96 -7.36 5.38
C GLY A 257 13.46 -6.07 4.73
N TYR A 258 12.55 -5.14 4.38
CA TYR A 258 12.94 -3.82 3.86
C TYR A 258 13.69 -3.02 4.93
N ALA A 259 13.15 -2.95 6.14
CA ALA A 259 13.72 -2.22 7.26
C ALA A 259 15.14 -2.69 7.60
N ALA A 260 15.42 -3.99 7.51
CA ALA A 260 16.77 -4.53 7.69
C ALA A 260 17.79 -3.95 6.69
N LEU A 261 17.38 -3.70 5.44
CA LEU A 261 18.23 -3.07 4.43
C LEU A 261 18.34 -1.55 4.66
N ALA A 262 17.22 -0.90 4.98
CA ALA A 262 17.15 0.54 5.23
C ALA A 262 18.05 1.00 6.40
N ARG A 263 18.28 0.13 7.38
CA ARG A 263 19.22 0.38 8.49
C ARG A 263 20.64 0.69 8.05
N HIS A 264 21.03 0.27 6.85
CA HIS A 264 22.36 0.46 6.32
C HIS A 264 22.44 1.62 5.31
N ALA A 265 21.33 2.32 5.05
CA ALA A 265 21.26 3.36 4.04
C ALA A 265 21.15 4.76 4.65
N GLY A 266 21.77 5.73 3.96
CA GLY A 266 21.64 7.15 4.26
C GLY A 266 20.62 7.84 3.36
N VAL A 267 20.47 7.39 2.11
CA VAL A 267 19.52 7.96 1.15
C VAL A 267 18.82 6.90 0.28
N SER A 268 17.73 7.28 -0.37
CA SER A 268 17.02 6.45 -1.35
C SER A 268 16.60 7.23 -2.61
N LEU A 269 16.62 6.55 -3.76
CA LEU A 269 16.04 7.01 -5.01
C LEU A 269 15.12 5.90 -5.54
N SER A 270 13.83 6.19 -5.71
CA SER A 270 12.84 5.16 -6.07
C SER A 270 11.82 5.63 -7.11
N VAL A 271 11.52 4.76 -8.07
CA VAL A 271 10.37 4.90 -8.98
C VAL A 271 9.09 4.35 -8.37
N ARG A 272 9.16 3.19 -7.70
CA ARG A 272 7.99 2.64 -6.99
C ARG A 272 7.65 3.57 -5.82
N LEU A 273 6.38 4.01 -5.74
CA LEU A 273 5.87 4.82 -4.62
C LEU A 273 6.27 4.23 -3.25
N HIS A 274 6.05 2.93 -3.07
CA HIS A 274 6.35 2.28 -1.79
C HIS A 274 7.85 2.24 -1.47
N GLY A 275 8.76 2.46 -2.43
CA GLY A 275 10.17 2.66 -2.09
C GLY A 275 10.38 3.91 -1.24
N SER A 276 9.69 5.01 -1.58
CA SER A 276 9.73 6.24 -0.81
C SER A 276 8.87 6.18 0.46
N VAL A 277 7.70 5.52 0.44
CA VAL A 277 6.89 5.33 1.65
C VAL A 277 7.67 4.57 2.71
N LEU A 278 8.24 3.40 2.35
CA LEU A 278 8.98 2.57 3.29
C LEU A 278 10.31 3.22 3.72
N ALA A 279 10.99 3.96 2.83
CA ALA A 279 12.18 4.74 3.17
C ALA A 279 11.85 5.80 4.23
N SER A 280 10.76 6.55 4.01
CA SER A 280 10.29 7.61 4.91
C SER A 280 9.95 7.06 6.30
N MET A 281 9.25 5.92 6.36
CA MET A 281 8.96 5.20 7.60
C MET A 281 10.23 4.80 8.35
N CYS A 282 11.34 4.50 7.65
CA CYS A 282 12.61 4.15 8.28
C CYS A 282 13.46 5.39 8.62
N GLY A 283 13.01 6.60 8.26
CA GLY A 283 13.80 7.83 8.37
C GLY A 283 14.95 7.94 7.37
N VAL A 284 14.85 7.27 6.22
CA VAL A 284 15.80 7.42 5.10
C VAL A 284 15.36 8.60 4.25
N ALA A 285 16.23 9.60 4.12
CA ALA A 285 16.01 10.71 3.19
C ALA A 285 15.89 10.18 1.76
N ASN A 286 14.87 10.61 1.01
CA ASN A 286 14.60 10.00 -0.29
C ASN A 286 14.16 10.99 -1.36
N LEU A 287 14.42 10.61 -2.62
CA LEU A 287 13.79 11.16 -3.80
C LEU A 287 12.79 10.16 -4.37
N LEU A 288 11.60 10.66 -4.71
CA LEU A 288 10.55 9.89 -5.34
C LEU A 288 10.38 10.33 -6.78
N VAL A 289 10.56 9.41 -7.72
CA VAL A 289 10.30 9.68 -9.13
C VAL A 289 8.80 9.70 -9.38
N GLU A 290 8.32 10.87 -9.74
CA GLU A 290 6.91 11.17 -9.88
C GLU A 290 6.40 10.68 -11.24
N TYR A 291 5.99 9.43 -11.27
CA TYR A 291 5.38 8.84 -12.46
C TYR A 291 3.86 9.04 -12.51
N ARG A 292 3.22 9.39 -11.37
CA ARG A 292 1.76 9.49 -11.23
C ARG A 292 1.33 10.39 -10.08
N GLY A 293 0.07 10.83 -10.14
CA GLY A 293 -0.60 11.61 -9.11
C GLY A 293 -0.56 10.99 -7.70
N LYS A 294 -0.48 9.66 -7.56
CA LYS A 294 -0.31 9.01 -6.25
C LYS A 294 1.03 9.35 -5.56
N CYS A 295 2.06 9.69 -6.33
CA CYS A 295 3.34 10.14 -5.79
C CYS A 295 3.22 11.53 -5.21
N ARG A 296 2.55 12.46 -5.93
CA ARG A 296 2.21 13.79 -5.40
C ARG A 296 1.30 13.70 -4.17
N ASP A 297 0.30 12.83 -4.21
CA ASP A 297 -0.66 12.64 -3.12
C ASP A 297 0.06 12.22 -1.82
N PHE A 298 1.02 11.30 -1.91
CA PHE A 298 1.89 10.95 -0.79
C PHE A 298 2.81 12.10 -0.38
N ALA A 299 3.53 12.71 -1.34
CA ALA A 299 4.48 13.78 -1.05
C ALA A 299 3.83 14.99 -0.37
N GLU A 300 2.63 15.41 -0.80
CA GLU A 300 1.84 16.46 -0.15
C GLU A 300 1.37 16.06 1.24
N SER A 301 1.11 14.77 1.47
CA SER A 301 0.74 14.28 2.80
C SER A 301 1.89 14.44 3.80
N VAL A 302 3.12 14.12 3.39
CA VAL A 302 4.30 14.15 4.27
C VAL A 302 5.19 15.40 4.13
N GLY A 303 4.78 16.39 3.33
CA GLY A 303 5.51 17.66 3.14
C GLY A 303 6.82 17.52 2.37
N THR A 304 6.86 16.63 1.38
CA THR A 304 8.07 16.33 0.59
C THR A 304 7.93 16.51 -0.90
N GLU A 305 7.14 17.50 -1.32
CA GLU A 305 6.96 17.87 -2.72
C GLU A 305 8.29 18.26 -3.38
N SER A 306 9.20 18.89 -2.63
CA SER A 306 10.55 19.23 -3.10
C SER A 306 11.45 18.02 -3.40
N SER A 307 11.05 16.83 -2.94
CA SER A 307 11.75 15.56 -3.15
C SER A 307 11.20 14.77 -4.34
N LEU A 308 10.28 15.35 -5.12
CA LEU A 308 9.74 14.75 -6.33
C LEU A 308 10.64 15.01 -7.54
N VAL A 309 11.00 13.95 -8.25
CA VAL A 309 11.67 14.00 -9.56
C VAL A 309 10.61 13.79 -10.64
N ALA A 310 10.25 14.83 -11.39
CA ALA A 310 9.25 14.71 -12.44
C ALA A 310 9.74 13.83 -13.61
N LEU A 311 8.94 12.86 -14.04
CA LEU A 311 9.19 12.12 -15.29
C LEU A 311 8.70 12.86 -16.53
N ASP A 312 7.61 13.60 -16.40
CA ASP A 312 7.16 14.50 -17.46
C ASP A 312 8.10 15.70 -17.55
N GLY A 313 8.65 15.94 -18.74
CA GLY A 313 9.71 16.94 -18.93
C GLY A 313 11.00 16.65 -18.13
N PHE A 314 11.31 15.37 -17.90
CA PHE A 314 12.48 14.94 -17.11
C PHE A 314 13.77 15.69 -17.48
N SER A 315 14.50 16.13 -16.44
CA SER A 315 15.81 16.75 -16.55
C SER A 315 16.82 16.06 -15.62
N ALA A 316 17.89 15.52 -16.21
CA ALA A 316 18.97 14.89 -15.48
C ALA A 316 19.67 15.88 -14.53
N ASP A 317 19.87 17.13 -14.97
CA ASP A 317 20.49 18.18 -14.17
C ASP A 317 19.63 18.54 -12.95
N ALA A 318 18.31 18.65 -13.14
CA ALA A 318 17.38 18.90 -12.04
C ALA A 318 17.38 17.76 -11.01
N MET A 319 17.35 16.50 -11.48
CA MET A 319 17.45 15.32 -10.61
C MET A 319 18.76 15.32 -9.82
N ARG A 320 19.89 15.62 -10.47
CA ARG A 320 21.21 15.69 -9.82
C ARG A 320 21.28 16.80 -8.79
N ALA A 321 20.72 17.98 -9.08
CA ALA A 321 20.64 19.08 -8.13
C ALA A 321 19.77 18.73 -6.91
N GLN A 322 18.62 18.08 -7.12
CA GLN A 322 17.77 17.57 -6.04
C GLN A 322 18.50 16.53 -5.19
N PHE A 323 19.26 15.62 -5.82
CA PHE A 323 20.03 14.61 -5.11
C PHE A 323 21.17 15.24 -4.29
N ALA A 324 21.88 16.22 -4.85
CA ALA A 324 22.90 16.97 -4.12
C ALA A 324 22.30 17.74 -2.92
N ALA A 325 21.12 18.35 -3.08
CA ALA A 325 20.40 18.99 -1.99
C ALA A 325 19.98 17.99 -0.90
N LEU A 326 19.55 16.78 -1.29
CA LEU A 326 19.24 15.70 -0.35
C LEU A 326 20.48 15.30 0.47
N LEU A 327 21.65 15.24 -0.16
CA LEU A 327 22.92 14.90 0.50
C LEU A 327 23.45 16.00 1.43
N ALA A 328 22.95 17.23 1.34
CA ALA A 328 23.38 18.33 2.22
C ALA A 328 22.89 18.16 3.67
N ASP A 329 21.73 17.53 3.88
CA ASP A 329 21.20 17.22 5.22
C ASP A 329 20.30 15.95 5.20
N PRO A 330 20.88 14.76 4.96
CA PRO A 330 20.11 13.51 4.95
C PRO A 330 19.52 13.20 6.33
N ALA A 331 20.21 13.59 7.41
CA ALA A 331 19.77 13.33 8.78
C ALA A 331 18.53 14.16 9.15
N GLY A 332 18.54 15.47 8.86
CA GLY A 332 17.38 16.34 9.08
C GLY A 332 16.20 15.90 8.25
N ARG A 333 16.42 15.66 6.95
CA ARG A 333 15.34 15.26 6.05
C ARG A 333 14.72 13.91 6.43
N GLY A 334 15.54 12.94 6.82
CA GLY A 334 15.09 11.65 7.32
C GLY A 334 14.24 11.76 8.59
N ARG A 335 14.62 12.63 9.54
CA ARG A 335 13.85 12.88 10.77
C ARG A 335 12.49 13.51 10.50
N GLU A 336 12.42 14.50 9.61
CA GLU A 336 11.16 15.16 9.22
C GLU A 336 10.18 14.15 8.61
N LEU A 337 10.66 13.35 7.66
CA LEU A 337 9.90 12.28 7.02
C LEU A 337 9.36 11.27 8.04
N HIS A 338 10.24 10.78 8.92
CA HIS A 338 9.84 9.82 9.96
C HIS A 338 8.79 10.40 10.90
N ALA A 339 8.94 11.67 11.32
CA ALA A 339 7.98 12.34 12.18
C ALA A 339 6.60 12.48 11.51
N ALA A 340 6.57 12.81 10.22
CA ALA A 340 5.33 12.83 9.44
C ALA A 340 4.68 11.43 9.36
N CYS A 341 5.47 10.38 9.14
CA CYS A 341 4.98 9.00 9.15
C CYS A 341 4.39 8.59 10.51
N LEU A 342 5.03 8.97 11.63
CA LEU A 342 4.49 8.74 12.99
C LEU A 342 3.16 9.46 13.22
N HIS A 343 3.01 10.70 12.72
CA HIS A 343 1.75 11.43 12.79
C HIS A 343 0.60 10.65 12.13
N TYR A 344 0.84 10.12 10.92
CA TYR A 344 -0.14 9.31 10.21
C TYR A 344 -0.38 7.94 10.85
N ARG A 345 0.65 7.27 11.39
CA ARG A 345 0.48 6.03 12.17
C ARG A 345 -0.54 6.23 13.29
N ALA A 346 -0.36 7.29 14.09
CA ALA A 346 -1.27 7.61 15.18
C ALA A 346 -2.69 7.97 14.67
N GLY A 347 -2.80 8.59 13.49
CA GLY A 347 -4.07 8.85 12.81
C GLY A 347 -4.80 7.57 12.41
N LEU A 348 -4.10 6.63 11.79
CA LEU A 348 -4.62 5.31 11.38
C LEU A 348 -5.09 4.50 12.60
N GLU A 349 -4.32 4.50 13.69
CA GLU A 349 -4.68 3.83 14.94
C GLU A 349 -6.00 4.38 15.51
N ARG A 350 -6.15 5.71 15.59
CA ARG A 350 -7.41 6.34 16.04
C ARG A 350 -8.56 6.01 15.09
N TYR A 351 -8.32 6.12 13.78
CA TYR A 351 -9.32 5.84 12.76
C TYR A 351 -9.88 4.42 12.89
N VAL A 352 -9.02 3.42 13.11
CA VAL A 352 -9.43 2.01 13.27
C VAL A 352 -10.04 1.73 14.64
N ALA A 353 -9.57 2.37 15.71
CA ALA A 353 -10.16 2.23 17.05
C ALA A 353 -11.65 2.60 17.08
N ASP A 354 -12.05 3.62 16.31
CA ASP A 354 -13.45 4.03 16.18
C ASP A 354 -14.33 3.04 15.39
N LEU A 355 -13.73 2.06 14.69
CA LEU A 355 -14.42 1.12 13.80
C LEU A 355 -14.42 -0.33 14.30
N THR A 356 -13.57 -0.66 15.26
CA THR A 356 -13.39 -2.01 15.83
C THR A 356 -14.12 -2.18 17.16
#